data_AF-A0A5N6KYJ3-F1
#
_entry.id   AF-A0A5N6KYJ3-F1
#
_cell.length_a   1.000
_cell.length_b   1.000
_cell.length_c   1.000
_cell.angle_alpha   90.00
_cell.angle_beta   90.00
_cell.angle_gamma   90.00
#
_symmetry.space_group_name_H-M   'P 1'
#
loop_
_entity.id
_entity.type
_entity.pdbx_description
1 polymer ?
#
loop_
_entity_poly.entity_id
_entity_poly.type
_entity_poly.pdbx_seq_one_letter_code
_entity_poly.pdbx_strand_id
1 'polypeptide(L)'
;MPARGKLIVLEGLDKAGKSSQCKQLAAKLAAQGLKVNAISFPDRTTPIGRMIDAYLKGDDQQDDHAIHLLFSANRWEVAAKIRADIDAGINVVIDRYYYSGCVYSAAKNSDSLGLAWARKPDEGLPRPDAVIFLGISQEEAAKRGGWGGEKYETKAIQDRVRELFVQLQSVEPEKQDFVRIDAGQDLEEVAEDVWEAVQKVFKRVDLHGEALRVVEPWSAESVKAAGGESRVVAGAVSKAAATPKNGFSTPEPAKAASGTLEKRSLKPQWGPDYETPSSDGRRIKIQGDGMGNRKTTEKNWWEYE
;
A
#
# COMPACT_ATOMS: atom_id res chain seq x y z
N MET A 1 15.20 23.69 15.61
CA MET A 1 13.88 23.40 15.03
C MET A 1 13.01 22.77 16.11
N PRO A 2 11.69 22.99 16.14
CA PRO A 2 10.82 22.24 17.06
C PRO A 2 10.99 20.74 16.83
N ALA A 3 10.85 19.92 17.88
CA ALA A 3 10.90 18.46 17.75
C ALA A 3 9.75 17.97 16.85
N ARG A 4 10.03 17.04 15.94
CA ARG A 4 9.01 16.45 15.07
C ARG A 4 7.99 15.63 15.89
N GLY A 5 6.82 15.39 15.31
CA GLY A 5 5.83 14.45 15.81
C GLY A 5 6.31 13.01 15.71
N LYS A 6 5.61 12.12 16.44
CA LYS A 6 5.96 10.69 16.52
C LYS A 6 4.94 9.89 15.73
N LEU A 7 5.41 8.90 14.98
CA LEU A 7 4.57 7.98 14.22
C LEU A 7 4.41 6.68 15.00
N ILE A 8 3.24 6.45 15.57
CA ILE A 8 2.93 5.26 16.37
C ILE A 8 1.87 4.45 15.63
N VAL A 9 2.16 3.18 15.37
CA VAL A 9 1.21 2.25 14.76
C VAL A 9 0.74 1.25 15.81
N LEU A 10 -0.56 0.92 15.82
CA LEU A 10 -1.10 -0.19 16.57
C LEU A 10 -1.44 -1.32 15.59
N GLU A 11 -0.85 -2.49 15.83
CA GLU A 11 -1.07 -3.73 15.07
C GLU A 11 -1.56 -4.84 16.00
N GLY A 12 -2.06 -5.92 15.40
CA GLY A 12 -2.61 -7.06 16.14
C GLY A 12 -3.73 -7.73 15.37
N LEU A 13 -4.12 -8.91 15.83
CA LEU A 13 -5.20 -9.69 15.25
C LEU A 13 -6.56 -8.98 15.37
N ASP A 14 -7.56 -9.50 14.67
CA ASP A 14 -8.92 -9.00 14.83
C ASP A 14 -9.37 -9.11 16.29
N LYS A 15 -10.05 -8.06 16.75
CA LYS A 15 -10.55 -7.91 18.14
C LYS A 15 -9.49 -7.82 19.23
N ALA A 16 -8.22 -7.60 18.87
CA ALA A 16 -7.18 -7.26 19.85
C ALA A 16 -7.40 -5.89 20.54
N GLY A 17 -8.37 -5.06 20.09
CA GLY A 17 -8.69 -3.78 20.72
C GLY A 17 -7.98 -2.56 20.10
N LYS A 18 -7.36 -2.71 18.93
CA LYS A 18 -6.57 -1.66 18.24
C LYS A 18 -7.30 -0.32 18.13
N SER A 19 -8.54 -0.32 17.61
CA SER A 19 -9.30 0.92 17.42
C SER A 19 -9.62 1.62 18.75
N SER A 20 -9.94 0.84 19.79
CA SER A 20 -10.16 1.38 21.14
C SER A 20 -8.88 1.99 21.71
N GLN A 21 -7.75 1.28 21.58
CA GLN A 21 -6.47 1.75 22.09
C GLN A 21 -5.92 2.95 21.29
N CYS A 22 -6.15 3.02 19.98
CA CYS A 22 -5.81 4.21 19.18
C CYS A 22 -6.57 5.45 19.65
N LYS A 23 -7.88 5.31 19.90
CA LYS A 23 -8.73 6.40 20.41
C LYS A 23 -8.27 6.87 21.79
N GLN A 24 -7.99 5.93 22.71
CA GLN A 24 -7.51 6.26 24.04
C GLN A 24 -6.14 6.93 24.01
N LEU A 25 -5.21 6.40 23.21
CA LEU A 25 -3.88 7.00 23.06
C LEU A 25 -3.96 8.41 22.49
N ALA A 26 -4.76 8.63 21.45
CA ALA A 26 -4.95 9.96 20.87
C ALA A 26 -5.58 10.93 21.89
N ALA A 27 -6.61 10.50 22.62
CA ALA A 27 -7.21 11.33 23.68
C ALA A 27 -6.20 11.66 24.79
N LYS A 28 -5.38 10.69 25.20
CA LYS A 28 -4.35 10.88 26.23
C LYS A 28 -3.25 11.85 25.78
N LEU A 29 -2.78 11.73 24.53
CA LEU A 29 -1.83 12.68 23.93
C LEU A 29 -2.41 14.10 23.90
N ALA A 30 -3.66 14.25 23.46
CA ALA A 30 -4.35 15.55 23.43
C ALA A 30 -4.50 16.16 24.84
N ALA A 31 -4.83 15.34 25.85
CA ALA A 31 -4.93 15.77 27.24
C ALA A 31 -3.58 16.23 27.83
N GLN A 32 -2.45 15.76 27.28
CA GLN A 32 -1.11 16.24 27.60
C GLN A 32 -0.72 17.51 26.82
N GLY A 33 -1.64 18.12 26.07
CA GLY A 33 -1.39 19.32 25.27
C GLY A 33 -0.63 19.04 23.96
N LEU A 34 -0.48 17.77 23.58
CA LEU A 34 0.21 17.38 22.34
C LEU A 34 -0.76 17.38 21.16
N LYS A 35 -0.31 17.90 20.02
CA LYS A 35 -1.06 17.77 18.76
C LYS A 35 -1.00 16.31 18.29
N VAL A 36 -2.14 15.77 17.90
CA VAL A 36 -2.24 14.38 17.42
C VAL A 36 -3.27 14.26 16.31
N ASN A 37 -2.94 13.46 15.31
CA ASN A 37 -3.83 13.01 14.24
C ASN A 37 -3.99 11.49 14.35
N ALA A 38 -5.23 11.00 14.36
CA ALA A 38 -5.52 9.57 14.41
C ALA A 38 -6.03 9.10 13.04
N ILE A 39 -5.43 8.05 12.50
CA ILE A 39 -5.73 7.50 11.17
C ILE A 39 -6.00 6.00 11.32
N SER A 40 -6.81 5.42 10.44
CA SER A 40 -6.99 3.97 10.36
C SER A 40 -6.87 3.51 8.90
N PHE A 41 -6.26 2.35 8.68
CA PHE A 41 -6.21 1.73 7.36
C PHE A 41 -7.02 0.43 7.29
N PRO A 42 -7.71 0.18 6.16
CA PRO A 42 -7.84 1.07 5.00
C PRO A 42 -8.69 2.31 5.31
N ASP A 43 -8.33 3.46 4.73
CA ASP A 43 -9.22 4.62 4.72
C ASP A 43 -10.32 4.37 3.70
N ARG A 44 -11.46 3.86 4.19
CA ARG A 44 -12.61 3.47 3.37
C ARG A 44 -13.35 4.65 2.74
N THR A 45 -12.95 5.90 3.03
CA THR A 45 -13.61 7.10 2.50
C THR A 45 -13.11 7.51 1.12
N THR A 46 -11.88 7.11 0.74
CA THR A 46 -11.30 7.44 -0.57
C THR A 46 -11.89 6.55 -1.69
N PRO A 47 -11.74 6.91 -2.98
CA PRO A 47 -12.14 6.03 -4.09
C PRO A 47 -11.49 4.63 -4.02
N ILE A 48 -10.19 4.55 -3.73
CA ILE A 48 -9.48 3.26 -3.52
C ILE A 48 -10.03 2.56 -2.27
N GLY A 49 -10.24 3.33 -1.20
CA GLY A 49 -10.85 2.85 0.05
C GLY A 49 -12.19 2.15 -0.15
N ARG A 50 -13.06 2.71 -0.99
CA ARG A 50 -14.37 2.11 -1.30
C ARG A 50 -14.25 0.81 -2.09
N MET A 51 -13.26 0.68 -2.98
CA MET A 51 -12.98 -0.59 -3.67
C MET A 51 -12.53 -1.66 -2.68
N ILE A 52 -11.67 -1.28 -1.73
CA ILE A 52 -11.22 -2.17 -0.66
C ILE A 52 -12.40 -2.60 0.24
N ASP A 53 -13.27 -1.65 0.62
CA ASP A 53 -14.44 -1.92 1.45
C ASP A 53 -15.41 -2.91 0.78
N ALA A 54 -15.70 -2.73 -0.51
CA ALA A 54 -16.52 -3.67 -1.29
C ALA A 54 -15.92 -5.07 -1.33
N TYR A 55 -14.60 -5.18 -1.52
CA TYR A 55 -13.90 -6.46 -1.49
C TYR A 55 -13.96 -7.13 -0.09
N LEU A 56 -13.79 -6.36 0.99
CA LEU A 56 -13.82 -6.89 2.37
C LEU A 56 -15.20 -7.37 2.78
N LYS A 57 -16.26 -6.71 2.30
CA LYS A 57 -17.67 -7.12 2.48
C LYS A 57 -18.07 -8.32 1.62
N GLY A 58 -17.27 -8.65 0.61
CA GLY A 58 -17.56 -9.72 -0.34
C GLY A 58 -18.49 -9.31 -1.49
N ASP A 59 -18.81 -8.01 -1.60
CA ASP A 59 -19.61 -7.43 -2.69
C ASP A 59 -18.86 -7.44 -4.03
N ASP A 60 -17.53 -7.55 -3.97
CA ASP A 60 -16.66 -7.60 -5.14
C ASP A 60 -15.57 -8.67 -5.01
N GLN A 61 -15.17 -9.26 -6.13
CA GLN A 61 -14.07 -10.21 -6.21
C GLN A 61 -12.93 -9.59 -7.00
N GLN A 62 -11.76 -9.56 -6.38
CA GLN A 62 -10.54 -9.00 -6.94
C GLN A 62 -9.44 -10.05 -6.91
N ASP A 63 -8.55 -10.01 -7.90
CA ASP A 63 -7.30 -10.77 -7.86
C ASP A 63 -6.49 -10.39 -6.61
N ASP A 64 -5.80 -11.37 -6.02
CA ASP A 64 -5.13 -11.18 -4.74
C ASP A 64 -3.93 -10.23 -4.81
N HIS A 65 -3.25 -10.13 -5.96
CA HIS A 65 -2.20 -9.13 -6.17
C HIS A 65 -2.81 -7.75 -6.40
N ALA A 66 -3.89 -7.67 -7.19
CA ALA A 66 -4.57 -6.40 -7.45
C ALA A 66 -5.10 -5.76 -6.16
N ILE A 67 -5.82 -6.52 -5.33
CA ILE A 67 -6.34 -5.99 -4.06
C ILE A 67 -5.22 -5.62 -3.08
N HIS A 68 -4.13 -6.39 -3.04
CA HIS A 68 -2.96 -6.05 -2.22
C HIS A 68 -2.37 -4.69 -2.62
N LEU A 69 -2.21 -4.45 -3.93
CA LEU A 69 -1.71 -3.19 -4.45
C LEU A 69 -2.67 -2.03 -4.16
N LEU A 70 -4.00 -2.25 -4.16
CA LEU A 70 -4.96 -1.23 -3.73
C LEU A 70 -4.79 -0.87 -2.25
N PHE A 71 -4.58 -1.86 -1.36
CA PHE A 71 -4.27 -1.59 0.04
C PHE A 71 -3.00 -0.75 0.21
N SER A 72 -1.95 -1.03 -0.56
CA SER A 72 -0.73 -0.22 -0.54
C SER A 72 -0.95 1.18 -1.10
N ALA A 73 -1.64 1.30 -2.24
CA ALA A 73 -1.98 2.59 -2.85
C ALA A 73 -2.77 3.47 -1.88
N ASN A 74 -3.72 2.92 -1.13
CA ASN A 74 -4.49 3.64 -0.11
C ASN A 74 -3.62 4.23 1.01
N ARG A 75 -2.51 3.57 1.38
CA ARG A 75 -1.50 4.14 2.30
C ARG A 75 -0.71 5.27 1.63
N TRP A 76 -0.34 5.10 0.37
CA TRP A 76 0.38 6.11 -0.40
C TRP A 76 -0.44 7.39 -0.60
N GLU A 77 -1.76 7.31 -0.73
CA GLU A 77 -2.67 8.47 -0.83
C GLU A 77 -2.44 9.49 0.30
N VAL A 78 -2.12 9.03 1.51
CA VAL A 78 -1.98 9.90 2.70
C VAL A 78 -0.54 10.05 3.20
N ALA A 79 0.43 9.35 2.60
CA ALA A 79 1.82 9.31 3.06
C ALA A 79 2.48 10.70 3.12
N ALA A 80 2.22 11.57 2.14
CA ALA A 80 2.73 12.94 2.12
C ALA A 80 2.17 13.77 3.29
N LYS A 81 0.88 13.60 3.61
CA LYS A 81 0.25 14.26 4.76
C LYS A 81 0.84 13.78 6.08
N ILE A 82 1.07 12.47 6.23
CA ILE A 82 1.70 11.91 7.44
C ILE A 82 3.08 12.56 7.68
N ARG A 83 3.91 12.68 6.63
CA ARG A 83 5.22 13.36 6.74
C ARG A 83 5.07 14.82 7.15
N ALA A 84 4.16 15.56 6.50
CA ALA A 84 3.92 16.96 6.81
C ALA A 84 3.41 17.19 8.25
N ASP A 85 2.50 16.33 8.74
CA ASP A 85 2.03 16.38 10.12
C ASP A 85 3.21 16.17 11.09
N ILE A 86 4.03 15.14 10.85
CA ILE A 86 5.20 14.83 11.67
C ILE A 86 6.20 15.99 11.67
N ASP A 87 6.56 16.54 10.52
CA ASP A 87 7.49 17.66 10.42
C ASP A 87 6.96 18.92 11.14
N ALA A 88 5.63 19.08 11.19
CA ALA A 88 4.95 20.16 11.93
C ALA A 88 4.83 19.91 13.45
N GLY A 89 5.41 18.83 13.98
CA GLY A 89 5.32 18.48 15.40
C GLY A 89 4.01 17.79 15.80
N ILE A 90 3.21 17.34 14.84
CA ILE A 90 1.93 16.65 15.09
C ILE A 90 2.21 15.14 15.15
N ASN A 91 1.83 14.51 16.25
CA ASN A 91 1.94 13.06 16.40
C ASN A 91 0.89 12.36 15.53
N VAL A 92 1.22 11.19 15.01
CA VAL A 92 0.29 10.40 14.18
C VAL A 92 0.14 9.03 14.81
N VAL A 93 -1.10 8.69 15.20
CA VAL A 93 -1.47 7.37 15.73
C VAL A 93 -2.26 6.63 14.66
N ILE A 94 -1.83 5.44 14.29
CA ILE A 94 -2.42 4.68 13.18
C ILE A 94 -2.94 3.33 13.65
N ASP A 95 -4.22 3.05 13.39
CA ASP A 95 -4.83 1.73 13.50
C ASP A 95 -4.61 0.93 12.21
N ARG A 96 -3.73 -0.09 12.27
CA ARG A 96 -3.20 -0.90 11.14
C ARG A 96 -2.37 -0.11 10.14
N TYR A 97 -1.33 -0.73 9.59
CA TYR A 97 -0.49 -0.13 8.57
C TYR A 97 -0.01 -1.17 7.55
N TYR A 98 1.19 -1.00 6.96
CA TYR A 98 1.70 -1.94 5.97
C TYR A 98 1.94 -3.34 6.55
N TYR A 99 2.15 -3.49 7.87
CA TYR A 99 2.32 -4.80 8.51
C TYR A 99 1.08 -5.68 8.33
N SER A 100 -0.12 -5.15 8.65
CA SER A 100 -1.40 -5.80 8.32
C SER A 100 -1.47 -6.12 6.81
N GLY A 101 -1.11 -5.19 5.93
CA GLY A 101 -1.10 -5.43 4.48
C GLY A 101 -0.24 -6.64 4.06
N CYS A 102 0.96 -6.76 4.63
CA CYS A 102 1.89 -7.86 4.37
C CYS A 102 1.31 -9.21 4.83
N VAL A 103 0.89 -9.30 6.10
CA VAL A 103 0.51 -10.58 6.69
C VAL A 103 -0.83 -11.10 6.16
N TYR A 104 -1.83 -10.25 5.91
CA TYR A 104 -3.10 -10.71 5.36
C TYR A 104 -2.97 -11.18 3.91
N SER A 105 -2.05 -10.61 3.15
CA SER A 105 -1.80 -11.03 1.77
C SER A 105 -1.03 -12.34 1.73
N ALA A 106 0.02 -12.46 2.54
CA ALA A 106 0.76 -13.71 2.69
C ALA A 106 -0.07 -14.85 3.30
N ALA A 107 -1.12 -14.53 4.08
CA ALA A 107 -2.02 -15.52 4.66
C ALA A 107 -2.89 -16.24 3.64
N LYS A 108 -2.99 -15.73 2.40
CA LYS A 108 -3.74 -16.36 1.32
C LYS A 108 -3.04 -17.59 0.72
N ASN A 109 -1.83 -17.91 1.20
CA ASN A 109 -1.03 -19.09 0.79
C ASN A 109 -0.83 -19.19 -0.73
N SER A 110 -0.62 -18.05 -1.39
CA SER A 110 -0.12 -18.02 -2.76
C SER A 110 1.40 -17.91 -2.76
N ASP A 111 2.08 -18.77 -3.52
CA ASP A 111 3.54 -18.79 -3.66
C ASP A 111 4.11 -17.44 -4.15
N SER A 112 3.31 -16.66 -4.88
CA SER A 112 3.70 -15.35 -5.42
C SER A 112 3.40 -14.17 -4.48
N LEU A 113 2.72 -14.40 -3.35
CA LEU A 113 2.27 -13.35 -2.41
C LEU A 113 2.92 -13.47 -1.02
N GLY A 114 4.15 -13.98 -0.94
CA GLY A 114 4.89 -14.05 0.32
C GLY A 114 5.17 -12.68 0.96
N LEU A 115 5.60 -12.66 2.23
CA LEU A 115 5.88 -11.43 2.99
C LEU A 115 6.82 -10.47 2.26
N ALA A 116 7.88 -11.00 1.63
CA ALA A 116 8.85 -10.18 0.90
C ALA A 116 8.23 -9.47 -0.31
N TRP A 117 7.35 -10.16 -1.05
CA TRP A 117 6.62 -9.54 -2.16
C TRP A 117 5.61 -8.52 -1.64
N ALA A 118 4.81 -8.89 -0.63
CA ALA A 118 3.76 -8.04 -0.09
C ALA A 118 4.28 -6.77 0.61
N ARG A 119 5.55 -6.76 1.04
CA ARG A 119 6.18 -5.57 1.61
C ARG A 119 6.65 -4.57 0.54
N LYS A 120 7.05 -5.06 -0.64
CA LYS A 120 7.68 -4.24 -1.69
C LYS A 120 6.90 -2.98 -2.07
N PRO A 121 5.56 -3.02 -2.26
CA PRO A 121 4.79 -1.84 -2.63
C PRO A 121 4.84 -0.70 -1.60
N ASP A 122 5.13 -1.02 -0.33
CA ASP A 122 5.16 -0.06 0.77
C ASP A 122 6.57 0.51 1.04
N GLU A 123 7.58 0.12 0.26
CA GLU A 123 8.94 0.68 0.34
C GLU A 123 8.94 2.19 0.01
N GLY A 124 9.43 3.00 0.95
CA GLY A 124 9.44 4.46 0.90
C GLY A 124 8.33 5.13 1.72
N LEU A 125 7.34 4.38 2.24
CA LEU A 125 6.38 4.93 3.21
C LEU A 125 7.09 5.43 4.49
N PRO A 126 6.47 6.37 5.23
CA PRO A 126 6.91 6.72 6.58
C PRO A 126 7.01 5.47 7.46
N ARG A 127 8.19 5.22 8.03
CA ARG A 127 8.39 4.08 8.91
C ARG A 127 8.10 4.47 10.37
N PRO A 128 7.27 3.70 11.09
CA PRO A 128 6.87 4.06 12.45
C PRO A 128 8.05 4.18 13.41
N ASP A 129 7.93 5.06 14.40
CA ASP A 129 8.87 5.10 15.53
C ASP A 129 8.66 3.90 16.46
N ALA A 130 7.43 3.38 16.53
CA ALA A 130 7.09 2.12 17.16
C ALA A 130 5.81 1.51 16.57
N VAL A 131 5.74 0.19 16.67
CA VAL A 131 4.59 -0.64 16.35
C VAL A 131 4.16 -1.34 17.63
N ILE A 132 3.10 -0.85 18.23
CA ILE A 132 2.50 -1.46 19.41
C ILE A 132 1.66 -2.65 18.96
N PHE A 133 2.17 -3.86 19.18
CA PHE A 133 1.49 -5.09 18.82
C PHE A 133 0.66 -5.61 19.98
N LEU A 134 -0.66 -5.51 19.84
CA LEU A 134 -1.64 -6.01 20.78
C LEU A 134 -1.80 -7.53 20.61
N GLY A 135 -1.10 -8.30 21.45
CA GLY A 135 -1.15 -9.74 21.46
C GLY A 135 -2.31 -10.25 22.30
N ILE A 136 -3.14 -11.13 21.75
CA ILE A 136 -4.24 -11.77 22.48
C ILE A 136 -4.30 -13.26 22.15
N SER A 137 -4.69 -14.08 23.13
CA SER A 137 -4.92 -15.51 22.89
C SER A 137 -6.15 -15.73 22.00
N GLN A 138 -6.26 -16.90 21.35
CA GLN A 138 -7.48 -17.25 20.59
C GLN A 138 -8.72 -17.25 21.48
N GLU A 139 -8.58 -17.77 22.71
CA GLU A 139 -9.66 -17.92 23.67
C GLU A 139 -10.20 -16.56 24.10
N GLU A 140 -9.34 -15.61 24.45
CA GLU A 140 -9.76 -14.26 24.83
C GLU A 140 -10.35 -13.48 23.64
N ALA A 141 -9.78 -13.64 22.44
CA ALA A 141 -10.32 -12.99 21.25
C ALA A 141 -11.72 -13.52 20.87
N ALA A 142 -11.99 -14.82 21.11
CA ALA A 142 -13.29 -15.42 20.86
C ALA A 142 -14.38 -14.90 21.83
N LYS A 143 -14.03 -14.64 23.10
CA LYS A 143 -14.95 -14.07 24.10
C LYS A 143 -15.49 -12.69 23.71
N ARG A 144 -14.75 -11.93 22.87
CA ARG A 144 -15.15 -10.59 22.41
C ARG A 144 -16.26 -10.61 21.33
N GLY A 145 -16.70 -11.79 20.86
CA GLY A 145 -17.86 -11.96 19.98
C GLY A 145 -17.71 -11.42 18.55
N GLY A 146 -18.77 -11.47 17.74
CA GLY A 146 -18.89 -10.75 16.44
C GLY A 146 -18.04 -11.28 15.27
N TRP A 147 -17.82 -12.59 15.17
CA TRP A 147 -17.01 -13.20 14.09
C TRP A 147 -17.86 -13.47 12.83
N GLY A 148 -17.33 -13.16 11.65
CA GLY A 148 -17.85 -13.61 10.35
C GLY A 148 -18.51 -12.52 9.49
N GLY A 149 -18.28 -11.24 9.78
CA GLY A 149 -18.86 -10.12 9.02
C GLY A 149 -18.03 -9.68 7.81
N GLU A 150 -16.75 -10.02 7.77
CA GLU A 150 -15.83 -9.64 6.69
C GLU A 150 -14.98 -10.83 6.20
N LYS A 151 -14.44 -10.70 4.98
CA LYS A 151 -13.74 -11.76 4.22
C LYS A 151 -12.63 -12.50 4.98
N TYR A 152 -11.95 -11.82 5.91
CA TYR A 152 -10.80 -12.37 6.63
C TYR A 152 -11.10 -12.84 8.06
N GLU A 153 -12.36 -12.78 8.49
CA GLU A 153 -12.79 -13.23 9.82
C GLU A 153 -13.05 -14.74 9.85
N THR A 154 -12.10 -15.55 9.34
CA THR A 154 -12.14 -17.02 9.41
C THR A 154 -10.99 -17.57 10.24
N LYS A 155 -11.20 -18.71 10.92
CA LYS A 155 -10.24 -19.22 11.92
C LYS A 155 -8.91 -19.54 11.25
N ALA A 156 -8.97 -20.19 10.09
CA ALA A 156 -7.80 -20.56 9.31
C ALA A 156 -6.97 -19.33 8.91
N ILE A 157 -7.61 -18.25 8.44
CA ILE A 157 -6.90 -17.01 8.08
C ILE A 157 -6.29 -16.36 9.32
N GLN A 158 -7.02 -16.24 10.42
CA GLN A 158 -6.50 -15.60 11.63
C GLN A 158 -5.35 -16.39 12.28
N ASP A 159 -5.38 -17.72 12.20
CA ASP A 159 -4.27 -18.58 12.64
C ASP A 159 -3.03 -18.34 11.79
N ARG A 160 -3.20 -18.28 10.47
CA ARG A 160 -2.09 -17.99 9.56
C ARG A 160 -1.54 -16.57 9.74
N VAL A 161 -2.40 -15.57 9.91
CA VAL A 161 -2.00 -14.19 10.19
C VAL A 161 -1.21 -14.10 11.50
N ARG A 162 -1.59 -14.86 12.54
CA ARG A 162 -0.83 -14.94 13.80
C ARG A 162 0.59 -15.43 13.57
N GLU A 163 0.76 -16.53 12.85
CA GLU A 163 2.08 -17.08 12.51
C GLU A 163 2.92 -16.07 11.74
N LEU A 164 2.33 -15.42 10.73
CA LEU A 164 3.02 -14.44 9.90
C LEU A 164 3.41 -13.18 10.67
N PHE A 165 2.60 -12.73 11.64
CA PHE A 165 3.00 -11.65 12.53
C PHE A 165 4.15 -12.05 13.45
N VAL A 166 4.17 -13.27 13.98
CA VAL A 166 5.29 -13.78 14.78
C VAL A 166 6.56 -13.83 13.94
N GLN A 167 6.45 -14.31 12.70
CA GLN A 167 7.56 -14.32 11.75
C GLN A 167 8.04 -12.89 11.47
N LEU A 168 7.15 -11.97 11.13
CA LEU A 168 7.49 -10.58 10.80
C LEU A 168 8.16 -9.85 11.97
N GLN A 169 7.74 -10.12 13.21
CA GLN A 169 8.38 -9.60 14.43
C GLN A 169 9.82 -10.09 14.65
N SER A 170 10.23 -11.16 13.95
CA SER A 170 11.59 -11.71 14.02
C SER A 170 12.50 -11.24 12.88
N VAL A 171 11.95 -10.59 11.85
CA VAL A 171 12.70 -10.13 10.67
C VAL A 171 13.31 -8.77 10.97
N GLU A 172 14.60 -8.62 10.68
CA GLU A 172 15.24 -7.30 10.68
C GLU A 172 14.93 -6.58 9.37
N PRO A 173 14.70 -5.26 9.37
CA PRO A 173 14.76 -4.37 10.53
C PRO A 173 13.44 -4.25 11.33
N GLU A 174 12.35 -4.92 10.94
CA GLU A 174 11.00 -4.78 11.52
C GLU A 174 10.98 -5.07 13.02
N LYS A 175 11.75 -6.07 13.45
CA LYS A 175 11.93 -6.45 14.85
C LYS A 175 12.23 -5.27 15.77
N GLN A 176 12.94 -4.25 15.28
CA GLN A 176 13.32 -3.07 16.06
C GLN A 176 12.14 -2.13 16.35
N ASP A 177 11.06 -2.24 15.56
CA ASP A 177 9.92 -1.35 15.67
C ASP A 177 8.85 -1.92 16.61
N PHE A 178 8.80 -3.24 16.78
CA PHE A 178 7.74 -3.92 17.51
C PHE A 178 7.90 -3.84 19.03
N VAL A 179 6.82 -3.43 19.70
CA VAL A 179 6.63 -3.50 21.14
C VAL A 179 5.38 -4.31 21.41
N ARG A 180 5.53 -5.49 22.03
CA ARG A 180 4.40 -6.38 22.32
C ARG A 180 3.73 -6.01 23.64
N ILE A 181 2.40 -5.95 23.62
CA ILE A 181 1.55 -5.72 24.80
C ILE A 181 0.55 -6.85 24.92
N ASP A 182 0.30 -7.32 26.13
CA ASP A 182 -0.74 -8.31 26.41
C ASP A 182 -2.12 -7.64 26.39
N ALA A 183 -2.87 -7.86 25.33
CA ALA A 183 -4.21 -7.34 25.16
C ALA A 183 -5.30 -8.27 25.71
N GLY A 184 -4.93 -9.34 26.45
CA GLY A 184 -5.86 -10.20 27.19
C GLY A 184 -6.36 -9.59 28.51
N GLN A 185 -5.75 -8.50 28.95
CA GLN A 185 -6.11 -7.74 30.15
C GLN A 185 -7.33 -6.83 29.95
N ASP A 186 -7.74 -6.15 31.02
CA ASP A 186 -8.79 -5.14 31.00
C ASP A 186 -8.39 -3.92 30.16
N LEU A 187 -9.39 -3.22 29.64
CA LEU A 187 -9.20 -2.16 28.64
C LEU A 187 -8.27 -1.04 29.14
N GLU A 188 -8.43 -0.65 30.41
CA GLU A 188 -7.67 0.39 31.09
C GLU A 188 -6.23 -0.05 31.34
N GLU A 189 -5.99 -1.30 31.77
CA GLU A 189 -4.64 -1.85 31.98
C GLU A 189 -3.85 -1.86 30.66
N VAL A 190 -4.47 -2.33 29.57
CA VAL A 190 -3.87 -2.29 28.23
C VAL A 190 -3.55 -0.84 27.82
N ALA A 191 -4.41 0.12 28.17
CA ALA A 191 -4.18 1.53 27.83
C ALA A 191 -3.03 2.15 28.63
N GLU A 192 -2.80 1.71 29.87
CA GLU A 192 -1.63 2.07 30.67
C GLU A 192 -0.35 1.51 30.05
N ASP A 193 -0.32 0.22 29.71
CA ASP A 193 0.82 -0.42 29.05
C ASP A 193 1.17 0.26 27.70
N VAL A 194 0.14 0.55 26.88
CA VAL A 194 0.30 1.28 25.61
C VAL A 194 0.91 2.65 25.86
N TRP A 195 0.42 3.34 26.88
CA TRP A 195 0.93 4.66 27.23
C TRP A 195 2.39 4.62 27.69
N GLU A 196 2.75 3.69 28.56
CA GLU A 196 4.14 3.53 29.02
C GLU A 196 5.11 3.23 27.87
N ALA A 197 4.70 2.35 26.95
CA ALA A 197 5.47 2.05 25.75
C ALA A 197 5.68 3.30 24.89
N VAL A 198 4.62 4.07 24.63
CA VAL A 198 4.70 5.30 23.84
C VAL A 198 5.56 6.36 24.52
N GLN A 199 5.49 6.52 25.84
CA GLN A 199 6.36 7.44 26.57
C GLN A 199 7.85 7.10 26.40
N LYS A 200 8.22 5.82 26.36
CA LYS A 200 9.60 5.39 26.08
C LYS A 200 10.03 5.78 24.67
N VAL A 201 9.14 5.68 23.69
CA VAL A 201 9.40 6.09 22.30
C VAL A 201 9.61 7.60 22.21
N PHE A 202 8.76 8.39 22.87
CA PHE A 202 8.91 9.85 22.90
C PHE A 202 10.27 10.24 23.48
N LYS A 203 10.64 9.68 24.63
CA LYS A 203 11.96 9.90 25.24
C LYS A 203 13.10 9.56 24.27
N ARG A 204 13.06 8.38 23.63
CA ARG A 204 14.09 7.96 22.67
C ARG A 204 14.21 8.95 21.51
N VAL A 205 13.11 9.25 20.84
CA VAL A 205 13.09 10.11 19.65
C VAL A 205 13.52 11.55 19.99
N ASP A 206 13.03 12.08 21.11
CA ASP A 206 13.33 13.46 21.53
C ASP A 206 14.77 13.62 22.04
N LEU A 207 15.30 12.66 22.79
CA LEU A 207 16.67 12.72 23.31
C LEU A 207 17.72 12.61 22.21
N HIS A 208 17.46 11.81 21.17
CA HIS A 208 18.42 11.53 20.11
C HIS A 208 18.19 12.36 18.84
N GLY A 209 17.09 13.12 18.76
CA GLY A 209 16.75 13.91 17.58
C GLY A 209 16.59 13.04 16.32
N GLU A 210 16.05 11.84 16.48
CA GLU A 210 15.94 10.86 15.39
C GLU A 210 15.07 11.42 14.25
N ALA A 211 15.58 11.40 13.02
CA ALA A 211 14.78 11.74 11.85
C ALA A 211 13.65 10.70 11.65
N LEU A 212 12.56 11.10 10.97
CA LEU A 212 11.54 10.15 10.58
C LEU A 212 12.14 9.17 9.57
N ARG A 213 12.09 7.88 9.90
CA ARG A 213 12.61 6.81 9.04
C ARG A 213 11.66 6.55 7.87
N VAL A 214 12.18 5.88 6.85
CA VAL A 214 11.39 5.37 5.72
C VAL A 214 11.48 3.85 5.66
N VAL A 215 10.49 3.22 5.04
CA VAL A 215 10.49 1.77 4.81
C VAL A 215 11.54 1.46 3.73
N GLU A 216 12.72 1.05 4.14
CA GLU A 216 13.82 0.71 3.22
C GLU A 216 13.66 -0.71 2.64
N PRO A 217 14.30 -1.02 1.50
CA PRO A 217 14.34 -2.36 0.98
C PRO A 217 14.91 -3.37 1.97
N TRP A 218 14.33 -4.57 1.99
CA TRP A 218 14.88 -5.68 2.76
C TRP A 218 16.23 -6.17 2.23
N SER A 219 17.12 -6.52 3.16
CA SER A 219 18.35 -7.26 2.86
C SER A 219 18.02 -8.68 2.36
N ALA A 220 19.00 -9.34 1.74
CA ALA A 220 18.83 -10.73 1.31
C ALA A 220 18.55 -11.67 2.50
N GLU A 221 19.18 -11.39 3.65
CA GLU A 221 18.99 -12.11 4.90
C GLU A 221 17.57 -11.90 5.44
N SER A 222 17.05 -10.67 5.38
CA SER A 222 15.68 -10.34 5.77
C SER A 222 14.65 -11.07 4.90
N VAL A 223 14.86 -11.07 3.58
CA VAL A 223 13.99 -11.80 2.63
C VAL A 223 13.98 -13.30 2.96
N LYS A 224 15.15 -13.87 3.24
CA LYS A 224 15.27 -15.29 3.63
C LYS A 224 14.57 -15.58 4.96
N ALA A 225 14.75 -14.73 5.97
CA ALA A 225 14.08 -14.86 7.26
C ALA A 225 12.56 -14.74 7.15
N ALA A 226 12.07 -13.93 6.20
CA ALA A 226 10.67 -13.81 5.86
C ALA A 226 10.11 -14.99 5.04
N GLY A 227 10.88 -16.06 4.85
CA GLY A 227 10.47 -17.25 4.11
C GLY A 227 10.54 -17.10 2.59
N GLY A 228 11.12 -16.00 2.10
CA GLY A 228 11.45 -15.85 0.69
C GLY A 228 12.70 -16.66 0.38
N GLU A 229 12.55 -17.83 -0.24
CA GLU A 229 13.69 -18.43 -0.92
C GLU A 229 14.16 -17.46 -2.01
N SER A 230 15.43 -17.10 -1.96
CA SER A 230 16.13 -16.51 -3.09
C SER A 230 16.21 -17.57 -4.19
N ARG A 231 15.12 -17.81 -4.91
CA ARG A 231 15.20 -18.28 -6.28
C ARG A 231 15.65 -17.08 -7.11
N VAL A 232 16.93 -16.72 -6.94
CA VAL A 232 17.67 -16.17 -8.07
C VAL A 232 17.42 -17.17 -9.20
N VAL A 233 16.84 -16.71 -10.29
CA VAL A 233 16.85 -17.45 -11.54
C VAL A 233 18.32 -17.41 -12.02
N ALA A 234 19.18 -18.15 -11.32
CA ALA A 234 20.55 -18.37 -11.70
C ALA A 234 20.52 -19.39 -12.84
N GLY A 235 20.68 -18.90 -14.06
CA GLY A 235 21.14 -19.72 -15.19
C GLY A 235 20.05 -20.49 -15.94
N ALA A 236 19.37 -19.78 -16.85
CA ALA A 236 19.00 -20.36 -18.14
C ALA A 236 19.30 -19.36 -19.26
N VAL A 237 20.58 -18.96 -19.38
CA VAL A 237 21.12 -18.63 -20.70
C VAL A 237 21.58 -19.94 -21.31
N SER A 238 20.62 -20.78 -21.70
CA SER A 238 20.90 -21.87 -22.64
C SER A 238 20.87 -21.28 -24.05
N LYS A 239 21.98 -21.44 -24.76
CA LYS A 239 22.07 -21.18 -26.20
C LYS A 239 20.99 -22.00 -26.91
N ALA A 240 19.99 -21.33 -27.45
CA ALA A 240 19.18 -21.85 -28.53
C ALA A 240 19.01 -20.74 -29.56
N ALA A 241 19.90 -20.75 -30.56
CA ALA A 241 19.64 -20.08 -31.82
C ALA A 241 18.47 -20.79 -32.49
N ALA A 242 17.30 -20.16 -32.52
CA ALA A 242 16.22 -20.52 -33.42
C ALA A 242 15.39 -19.27 -33.73
N THR A 243 15.56 -18.76 -34.94
CA THR A 243 14.81 -17.67 -35.55
C THR A 243 13.30 -17.96 -35.50
N PRO A 244 12.42 -17.03 -35.10
CA PRO A 244 10.99 -17.20 -35.30
C PRO A 244 10.69 -17.00 -36.79
N LYS A 245 10.21 -18.06 -37.45
CA LYS A 245 9.58 -17.95 -38.77
C LYS A 245 8.19 -17.36 -38.58
N ASN A 246 7.95 -16.22 -39.20
CA ASN A 246 6.61 -15.68 -39.42
C ASN A 246 5.77 -16.71 -40.19
N GLY A 247 4.60 -17.04 -39.65
CA GLY A 247 3.64 -17.95 -40.27
C GLY A 247 2.23 -17.37 -40.21
N PHE A 248 1.99 -16.28 -40.94
CA PHE A 248 0.62 -15.90 -41.32
C PHE A 248 0.24 -16.68 -42.57
N SER A 249 -0.70 -17.61 -42.40
CA SER A 249 -1.35 -18.37 -43.46
C SER A 249 -2.37 -17.47 -44.17
N THR A 250 -2.25 -17.34 -45.49
CA THR A 250 -3.23 -16.70 -46.38
C THR A 250 -4.41 -17.64 -46.64
N PRO A 251 -5.68 -17.19 -46.55
CA PRO A 251 -6.80 -17.95 -47.11
C PRO A 251 -7.00 -17.62 -48.61
N GLU A 252 -7.33 -18.64 -49.39
CA GLU A 252 -7.77 -18.56 -50.80
C GLU A 252 -9.09 -17.80 -51.00
N PRO A 253 -9.36 -17.27 -52.21
CA PRO A 253 -10.50 -16.39 -52.46
C PRO A 253 -11.82 -17.15 -52.71
N ALA A 254 -12.87 -16.78 -51.98
CA ALA A 254 -14.24 -17.20 -52.26
C ALA A 254 -14.86 -16.34 -53.39
N LYS A 255 -15.60 -17.01 -54.28
CA LYS A 255 -16.26 -16.46 -55.47
C LYS A 255 -17.34 -15.41 -55.13
N ALA A 256 -17.44 -14.43 -56.01
CA ALA A 256 -18.35 -13.28 -55.95
C ALA A 256 -19.84 -13.67 -55.91
N ALA A 257 -20.61 -12.95 -55.08
CA ALA A 257 -22.04 -12.72 -55.25
C ALA A 257 -22.29 -11.20 -55.22
N SER A 258 -23.03 -10.74 -56.22
CA SER A 258 -23.37 -9.35 -56.51
C SER A 258 -24.25 -8.73 -55.42
N GLY A 259 -23.82 -7.60 -54.86
CA GLY A 259 -24.64 -6.76 -53.98
C GLY A 259 -24.04 -5.36 -53.90
N THR A 260 -24.80 -4.36 -54.35
CA THR A 260 -24.44 -2.95 -54.45
C THR A 260 -24.18 -2.37 -53.05
N LEU A 261 -22.96 -1.89 -52.79
CA LEU A 261 -22.59 -1.19 -51.55
C LEU A 261 -22.42 0.32 -51.85
N GLU A 262 -23.29 1.13 -51.24
CA GLU A 262 -23.07 2.58 -51.10
C GLU A 262 -21.77 2.83 -50.32
N LYS A 263 -20.90 3.69 -50.86
CA LYS A 263 -19.68 4.13 -50.18
C LYS A 263 -20.02 5.05 -49.02
N ARG A 264 -20.06 4.53 -47.79
CA ARG A 264 -19.88 5.35 -46.57
C ARG A 264 -18.40 5.37 -46.19
N SER A 265 -17.77 6.52 -46.43
CA SER A 265 -16.41 6.85 -45.99
C SER A 265 -16.39 7.05 -44.46
N LEU A 266 -15.93 6.06 -43.70
CA LEU A 266 -15.57 6.25 -42.30
C LEU A 266 -14.12 6.75 -42.23
N LYS A 267 -13.94 8.06 -42.09
CA LYS A 267 -12.67 8.65 -41.64
C LYS A 267 -12.58 8.50 -40.12
N PRO A 268 -11.43 8.11 -39.54
CA PRO A 268 -11.26 8.09 -38.09
C PRO A 268 -11.34 9.51 -37.54
N GLN A 269 -12.31 9.77 -36.67
CA GLN A 269 -12.40 11.00 -35.89
C GLN A 269 -11.44 10.89 -34.71
N TRP A 270 -10.44 11.78 -34.67
CA TRP A 270 -9.55 11.97 -33.51
C TRP A 270 -10.11 13.15 -32.68
N GLY A 271 -10.14 12.99 -31.36
CA GLY A 271 -10.59 14.02 -30.40
C GLY A 271 -9.68 15.26 -30.36
N PRO A 272 -10.07 16.32 -29.62
CA PRO A 272 -9.48 17.65 -29.76
C PRO A 272 -8.04 17.75 -29.23
N ASP A 273 -7.34 18.76 -29.73
CA ASP A 273 -5.93 19.10 -29.50
C ASP A 273 -5.45 18.93 -28.05
N TYR A 274 -4.30 18.28 -27.87
CA TYR A 274 -3.63 18.12 -26.57
C TYR A 274 -2.39 19.04 -26.49
N GLU A 275 -2.34 19.87 -25.45
CA GLU A 275 -1.14 20.64 -25.08
C GLU A 275 -0.40 19.92 -23.95
N THR A 276 0.92 19.76 -24.08
CA THR A 276 1.78 19.29 -22.98
C THR A 276 2.76 20.39 -22.55
N PRO A 277 3.00 20.61 -21.25
CA PRO A 277 4.03 21.53 -20.78
C PRO A 277 5.42 20.88 -20.90
N SER A 278 6.42 21.62 -21.41
CA SER A 278 7.84 21.30 -21.21
C SER A 278 8.41 22.14 -20.06
N SER A 279 9.42 21.59 -19.37
CA SER A 279 10.06 22.17 -18.19
C SER A 279 10.90 23.44 -18.45
N ASP A 280 10.98 23.92 -19.68
CA ASP A 280 11.78 25.07 -20.12
C ASP A 280 10.93 26.29 -20.55
N GLY A 281 9.62 26.27 -20.33
CA GLY A 281 8.73 27.40 -20.59
C GLY A 281 8.30 27.57 -22.05
N ARG A 282 8.62 26.61 -22.94
CA ARG A 282 8.14 26.61 -24.34
C ARG A 282 6.83 25.84 -24.47
N ARG A 283 6.00 26.17 -25.47
CA ARG A 283 4.80 25.40 -25.84
C ARG A 283 4.91 24.93 -27.28
N ILE A 284 4.67 23.65 -27.52
CA ILE A 284 4.66 23.05 -28.85
C ILE A 284 3.21 22.84 -29.26
N LYS A 285 2.78 23.50 -30.36
CA LYS A 285 1.46 23.28 -30.96
C LYS A 285 1.61 22.33 -32.13
N ILE A 286 0.89 21.21 -32.08
CA ILE A 286 0.83 20.24 -33.18
C ILE A 286 -0.54 20.37 -33.82
N GLN A 287 -0.61 20.96 -35.02
CA GLN A 287 -1.84 20.98 -35.83
C GLN A 287 -1.77 19.90 -36.90
N GLY A 288 -2.76 19.02 -36.91
CA GLY A 288 -3.00 18.08 -38.00
C GLY A 288 -3.93 18.70 -39.04
N ASP A 289 -3.54 18.69 -40.31
CA ASP A 289 -4.32 19.25 -41.42
C ASP A 289 -5.39 18.29 -41.98
N GLY A 290 -5.68 17.20 -41.27
CA GLY A 290 -6.70 16.22 -41.69
C GLY A 290 -6.34 15.42 -42.96
N MET A 291 -5.11 15.58 -43.50
CA MET A 291 -4.57 14.80 -44.61
C MET A 291 -3.36 13.93 -44.21
N GLY A 292 -2.99 13.91 -42.93
CA GLY A 292 -1.98 13.00 -42.39
C GLY A 292 -0.54 13.53 -42.40
N ASN A 293 -0.32 14.81 -42.70
CA ASN A 293 0.98 15.45 -42.53
C ASN A 293 1.06 16.21 -41.19
N ARG A 294 2.23 16.20 -40.56
CA ARG A 294 2.52 16.97 -39.34
C ARG A 294 3.38 18.18 -39.70
N LYS A 295 2.97 19.37 -39.28
CA LYS A 295 3.84 20.54 -39.18
C LYS A 295 4.06 20.88 -37.72
N THR A 296 5.31 20.89 -37.29
CA THR A 296 5.74 21.40 -35.99
C THR A 296 6.21 22.84 -36.16
N THR A 297 5.67 23.74 -35.34
CA THR A 297 6.11 25.13 -35.26
C THR A 297 6.36 25.48 -33.81
N GLU A 298 7.59 25.87 -33.50
CA GLU A 298 8.00 26.40 -32.20
C GLU A 298 7.88 27.92 -32.22
N LYS A 299 7.29 28.50 -31.16
CA LYS A 299 7.22 29.95 -30.97
C LYS A 299 7.45 30.33 -29.52
N ASN A 300 7.99 31.52 -29.31
CA ASN A 300 8.15 32.13 -27.99
C ASN A 300 6.84 32.81 -27.54
N TRP A 301 6.65 32.90 -26.22
CA TRP A 301 5.39 33.35 -25.60
C TRP A 301 4.94 34.77 -25.98
N TRP A 302 5.82 35.64 -26.46
CA TRP A 302 5.52 37.05 -26.76
C TRP A 302 5.12 37.33 -28.22
N GLU A 303 5.00 36.30 -29.07
CA GLU A 303 4.61 36.46 -30.49
C GLU A 303 3.10 36.25 -30.76
N TYR A 304 2.28 36.19 -29.72
CA TYR A 304 0.81 36.07 -29.82
C TYR A 304 0.14 37.11 -28.90
N GLU A 305 0.26 38.39 -29.26
CA GLU A 305 -0.69 39.44 -28.87
C GLU A 305 -1.64 39.75 -30.02
#